data_AF-A0A0K2JF95-F1
#
_entry.id   AF-A0A0K2JF95-F1
#
_cell.length_a   1.000
_cell.length_b   1.000
_cell.length_c   1.000
_cell.angle_alpha   90.00
_cell.angle_beta   90.00
_cell.angle_gamma   90.00
#
_symmetry.space_group_name_H-M   'P 1'
#
loop_
_entity.id
_entity.type
_entity.pdbx_description
1 polymer ?
#
loop_
_entity_poly.entity_id
_entity_poly.type
_entity_poly.pdbx_seq_one_letter_code
_entity_poly.pdbx_strand_id
1 'polypeptide(L)' 'MTLVKPQQKPLIEYMNSELRKWFPPGTDFNNVSQQKINWVVNNIINDKLRSCLNWISAKEMFLQNI' A
#
# COMPACT_ATOMS: atom_id res chain seq x y z
N MET A 1 -5.30 -0.45 25.92
CA MET A 1 -5.72 -1.40 24.87
C MET A 1 -6.66 -0.65 23.93
N THR A 2 -6.12 -0.08 22.85
CA THR A 2 -6.89 0.79 21.94
C THR A 2 -7.79 -0.09 21.08
N LEU A 3 -9.10 0.15 21.13
CA LEU A 3 -10.09 -0.56 20.32
C LEU A 3 -9.81 -0.27 18.84
N VAL A 4 -9.43 -1.30 18.08
CA VAL A 4 -9.23 -1.21 16.63
C VAL A 4 -10.59 -0.89 16.01
N LYS A 5 -10.70 0.20 15.25
CA LYS A 5 -11.96 0.56 14.58
C LYS A 5 -12.31 -0.57 13.59
N PRO A 6 -13.59 -1.02 13.52
CA PRO A 6 -13.98 -2.16 12.69
C PRO A 6 -13.55 -2.06 11.22
N GLN A 7 -13.45 -0.84 10.68
CA GLN A 7 -13.11 -0.58 9.27
C GLN A 7 -11.59 -0.66 8.98
N GLN A 8 -10.74 -0.59 10.00
CA GLN A 8 -9.29 -0.56 9.79
C GLN A 8 -8.76 -1.91 9.26
N LYS A 9 -9.32 -3.02 9.75
CA LYS A 9 -8.85 -4.36 9.39
C LYS A 9 -9.12 -4.69 7.91
N PRO A 10 -10.32 -4.46 7.34
CA PRO A 10 -10.56 -4.64 5.91
C PRO A 10 -9.64 -3.81 5.00
N LEU A 11 -9.36 -2.55 5.37
CA LEU A 11 -8.48 -1.67 4.58
C LEU A 11 -7.03 -2.19 4.55
N ILE A 12 -6.54 -2.67 5.68
CA ILE A 12 -5.21 -3.30 5.79
C ILE A 12 -5.16 -4.56 4.91
N GLU A 13 -6.19 -5.41 4.93
CA GLU A 13 -6.25 -6.61 4.09
C GLU A 13 -6.23 -6.27 2.59
N TYR A 14 -6.96 -5.22 2.18
CA TYR A 14 -6.90 -4.74 0.81
C TYR A 14 -5.49 -4.27 0.42
N MET A 15 -4.82 -3.48 1.26
CA MET A 15 -3.45 -3.03 0.99
C MET A 15 -2.45 -4.21 0.92
N ASN A 16 -2.61 -5.19 1.81
CA ASN A 16 -1.82 -6.42 1.76
C ASN A 16 -2.07 -7.21 0.47
N SER A 17 -3.30 -7.22 -0.04
CA SER A 17 -3.61 -7.86 -1.33
C SER A 17 -2.89 -7.21 -2.50
N GLU A 18 -2.75 -5.88 -2.50
CA GLU A 18 -2.00 -5.14 -3.52
C GLU A 18 -0.50 -5.46 -3.46
N LEU A 19 0.07 -5.54 -2.25
CA LEU A 19 1.47 -5.95 -2.05
C LEU A 19 1.73 -7.39 -2.51
N ARG A 20 0.80 -8.32 -2.24
CA ARG A 20 0.93 -9.74 -2.63
C ARG A 20 0.98 -9.96 -4.14
N LYS A 21 0.48 -9.03 -4.96
CA LYS A 21 0.63 -9.08 -6.43
C LYS A 21 2.09 -8.97 -6.86
N TRP A 22 2.92 -8.30 -6.07
CA TRP A 22 4.34 -8.05 -6.35
C TRP A 22 5.27 -8.94 -5.51
N PHE A 23 4.85 -9.27 -4.30
CA PHE A 23 5.56 -10.12 -3.36
C PHE A 23 4.64 -11.27 -2.92
N PRO A 24 4.53 -12.35 -3.70
CA PRO A 24 3.67 -13.47 -3.39
C PRO A 24 3.97 -14.07 -2.00
N PRO A 25 2.99 -14.74 -1.38
CA PRO A 25 3.23 -15.46 -0.13
C PRO A 25 4.45 -16.39 -0.23
N GLY A 26 5.33 -16.35 0.78
CA GLY A 26 6.60 -17.09 0.77
C GLY A 26 7.78 -16.33 0.16
N THR A 27 7.59 -15.08 -0.30
CA THR A 27 8.72 -14.22 -0.69
C THR A 27 9.61 -13.94 0.52
N ASP A 28 10.89 -14.33 0.43
CA ASP A 28 11.92 -13.93 1.38
C ASP A 28 12.45 -12.55 1.00
N PHE A 29 12.12 -11.54 1.80
CA PHE A 29 12.55 -10.16 1.56
C PHE A 29 14.07 -9.95 1.69
N ASN A 30 14.80 -10.86 2.34
CA ASN A 30 16.27 -10.79 2.35
C ASN A 30 16.87 -11.01 0.96
N ASN A 31 16.14 -11.70 0.08
CA ASN A 31 16.53 -11.95 -1.31
C ASN A 31 15.94 -10.92 -2.29
N VAL A 32 15.27 -9.87 -1.78
CA VAL A 32 14.70 -8.81 -2.60
C VAL A 32 15.52 -7.54 -2.39
N SER A 33 15.97 -6.93 -3.49
CA SER A 33 16.70 -5.67 -3.38
C SER A 33 15.83 -4.56 -2.81
N GLN A 34 16.40 -3.74 -1.94
CA GLN A 34 15.69 -2.57 -1.39
C GLN A 34 15.19 -1.64 -2.50
N GLN A 35 15.92 -1.54 -3.62
CA GLN A 35 15.50 -0.78 -4.80
C GLN A 35 14.19 -1.29 -5.38
N LYS A 36 14.00 -2.61 -5.50
CA LYS A 36 12.74 -3.21 -5.96
C LYS A 36 11.61 -2.93 -5.00
N ILE A 37 11.85 -3.06 -3.70
CA ILE A 37 10.84 -2.76 -2.66
C ILE A 37 10.41 -1.29 -2.78
N ASN A 38 11.38 -0.37 -2.82
CA ASN A 38 11.12 1.06 -2.93
C ASN A 38 10.33 1.40 -4.19
N TRP A 39 10.69 0.82 -5.34
CA TRP A 39 10.00 1.06 -6.59
C TRP A 39 8.54 0.58 -6.52
N VAL A 40 8.29 -0.64 -6.03
CA VAL A 40 6.91 -1.16 -5.89
C VAL A 40 6.08 -0.29 -4.94
N VAL A 41 6.61 0.05 -3.78
CA VAL A 41 5.83 0.82 -2.78
C VAL A 41 5.60 2.25 -3.26
N ASN A 42 6.65 2.95 -3.66
CA ASN A 42 6.56 4.39 -3.95
C ASN A 42 5.94 4.67 -5.33
N ASN A 43 6.37 3.95 -6.37
CA ASN A 43 6.02 4.28 -7.75
C ASN A 43 4.82 3.49 -8.28
N ILE A 44 4.49 2.35 -7.65
CA ILE A 44 3.36 1.54 -8.10
C ILE A 44 2.18 1.67 -7.15
N ILE A 45 2.36 1.43 -5.85
CA ILE A 45 1.23 1.38 -4.91
C ILE A 45 0.80 2.78 -4.47
N ASN A 46 1.76 3.64 -4.12
CA ASN A 46 1.49 4.97 -3.60
C ASN A 46 1.07 5.96 -4.70
N ASP A 47 1.64 5.84 -5.90
CA ASP A 47 1.28 6.64 -7.09
C ASP A 47 0.02 6.09 -7.82
N LYS A 48 -0.53 4.94 -7.40
CA LYS A 48 -1.76 4.38 -7.97
C LYS A 48 -2.95 5.31 -7.76
N LEU A 49 -3.60 5.72 -8.85
CA LEU A 49 -4.88 6.43 -8.80
C LEU A 49 -5.98 5.54 -8.23
N ARG A 50 -6.80 6.10 -7.35
CA ARG A 50 -7.88 5.37 -6.67
C ARG A 50 -9.20 6.10 -6.87
N SER A 51 -10.21 5.38 -7.37
CA SER A 51 -11.55 5.94 -7.56
C SER A 51 -12.17 6.43 -6.24
N CYS A 52 -11.87 5.75 -5.11
CA CYS A 52 -12.30 6.17 -3.78
C CYS A 52 -11.63 7.46 -3.26
N LEU A 53 -10.59 7.94 -3.95
CA LEU A 53 -9.88 9.18 -3.67
C LEU A 53 -10.13 10.20 -4.80
N ASN A 54 -11.28 10.19 -5.46
CA ASN A 54 -11.56 11.09 -6.61
C ASN A 54 -10.50 11.03 -7.71
N TRP A 55 -9.97 9.83 -7.97
CA TRP A 55 -8.93 9.59 -8.98
C TRP A 55 -7.61 10.31 -8.72
N ILE A 56 -7.28 10.62 -7.46
CA ILE A 56 -5.92 10.97 -7.06
C ILE A 56 -5.24 9.81 -6.32
N SER A 57 -3.92 9.88 -6.24
CA SER A 57 -3.09 8.85 -5.61
C SER A 57 -3.05 8.99 -4.09
N ALA A 58 -2.64 7.93 -3.40
CA ALA A 58 -2.47 7.97 -1.94
C ALA A 58 -1.35 8.94 -1.54
N LYS A 59 -0.31 9.05 -2.36
CA LYS A 59 0.79 10.00 -2.17
C LYS A 59 0.32 11.45 -2.30
N GLU A 60 -0.47 11.76 -3.32
CA GLU A 60 -1.02 13.11 -3.50
C GLU A 60 -1.94 13.49 -2.34
N MET A 61 -2.84 12.60 -1.94
CA MET A 61 -3.69 12.80 -0.75
C MET A 61 -2.85 13.09 0.50
N PHE A 62 -1.79 12.31 0.74
CA PHE A 62 -0.92 12.49 1.91
C PHE A 62 -0.19 13.84 1.88
N LEU A 63 0.33 14.25 0.72
CA LEU A 63 1.05 15.52 0.57
C LEU A 63 0.13 16.73 0.67
N GLN A 64 -1.15 16.59 0.31
CA GLN A 64 -2.14 17.67 0.42
C GLN A 64 -2.58 17.94 1.88
N ASN A 65 -2.18 17.10 2.86
CA ASN A 65 -2.50 17.27 4.29
C ASN A 65 -4.00 17.53 4.56
N ILE A 66 -4.88 16.91 3.76
CA ILE A 66 -6.34 16.92 3.98
C ILE A 66 -6.72 15.81 4.96
#